data_AF-X0TAJ3-F1
#
_entry.id   AF-X0TAJ3-F1
#
_cell.length_a   1.000
_cell.length_b   1.000
_cell.length_c   1.000
_cell.angle_alpha   90.00
_cell.angle_beta   90.00
_cell.angle_gamma   90.00
#
_symmetry.space_group_name_H-M   'P 1'
#
loop_
_entity.id
_entity.type
_entity.pdbx_description
1 polymer ?
#
loop_
_entity_poly.entity_id
_entity_poly.type
_entity_poly.pdbx_seq_one_letter_code
_entity_poly.pdbx_strand_id
1 'polypeptide(L)'
;VAAAVAWNRAHPLRRKATLARHDATPKAKAAKLAGARRRSKDPANQAARRKDRLADYYKNADARRATSNAWKAANPDADSRRRARVATPAWVDHDAIRELYREARELGELTGIRHHVDHVIPLAGELVSGLHVAANLRAVPADVNRAKGNRFDPETFDGP
;
A
#
# COMPACT_ATOMS: atom_id res chain seq x y z
N VAL A 1 -33.27 38.30 28.74
CA VAL A 1 -32.59 37.92 27.48
C VAL A 1 -32.06 39.15 26.71
N ALA A 2 -32.86 40.20 26.48
CA ALA A 2 -32.43 41.40 25.74
C ALA A 2 -31.22 42.14 26.35
N ALA A 3 -31.18 42.34 27.67
CA ALA A 3 -30.07 43.02 28.36
C ALA A 3 -28.72 42.28 28.23
N ALA A 4 -28.71 40.95 28.34
CA ALA A 4 -27.50 40.14 28.17
C ALA A 4 -27.00 40.14 26.73
N VAL A 5 -27.91 40.17 25.75
CA VAL A 5 -27.55 40.28 24.31
C VAL A 5 -26.95 41.66 24.02
N ALA A 6 -27.55 42.74 24.54
CA ALA A 6 -27.03 44.10 24.40
C ALA A 6 -25.64 44.25 25.04
N TRP A 7 -25.45 43.71 26.25
CA TRP A 7 -24.16 43.73 26.94
C TRP A 7 -23.08 42.95 26.19
N ASN A 8 -23.42 41.77 25.64
CA ASN A 8 -22.52 40.96 24.83
C ASN A 8 -22.11 41.63 23.51
N ARG A 9 -23.03 42.38 22.89
CA ARG A 9 -22.75 43.16 21.67
C ARG A 9 -21.84 44.36 21.96
N ALA A 10 -22.01 45.01 23.12
CA ALA A 10 -21.15 46.10 23.58
C ALA A 10 -19.74 45.64 24.02
N HIS A 11 -19.55 44.34 24.34
CA HIS A 11 -18.27 43.80 24.82
C HIS A 11 -17.78 42.57 24.03
N PRO A 12 -17.51 42.72 22.72
CA PRO A 12 -17.21 41.61 21.83
C PRO A 12 -15.89 40.89 22.18
N LEU A 13 -14.87 41.63 22.63
CA LEU A 13 -13.59 41.07 23.01
C LEU A 13 -13.69 40.22 24.28
N ARG A 14 -14.42 40.69 25.30
CA ARG A 14 -14.67 39.91 26.52
C ARG A 14 -15.47 38.65 26.22
N ARG A 15 -16.51 38.76 25.39
CA ARG A 15 -17.28 37.60 24.94
C ARG A 15 -16.38 36.59 24.21
N LYS A 16 -15.52 37.04 23.28
CA LYS A 16 -14.58 36.18 22.56
C LYS A 16 -13.62 35.46 23.52
N ALA A 17 -13.06 36.17 24.50
CA ALA A 17 -12.18 35.57 25.50
C ALA A 17 -12.90 34.52 26.36
N THR A 18 -14.14 34.78 26.78
CA THR A 18 -14.96 33.83 27.54
C THR A 18 -15.28 32.57 26.73
N LEU A 19 -15.69 32.73 25.46
CA LEU A 19 -15.94 31.61 24.56
C LEU A 19 -14.67 30.80 24.31
N ALA A 20 -13.53 31.45 24.11
CA ALA A 20 -12.24 30.77 23.92
C ALA A 20 -11.84 29.92 25.13
N ARG A 21 -12.05 30.42 26.36
CA ARG A 21 -11.82 29.65 27.60
C ARG A 21 -12.75 28.44 27.69
N HIS A 22 -14.04 28.62 27.39
CA HIS A 22 -15.00 27.53 27.37
C HIS A 22 -14.61 26.46 26.33
N ASP A 23 -14.29 26.87 25.11
CA ASP A 23 -13.92 25.97 24.01
C ASP A 23 -12.58 25.24 24.26
N ALA A 24 -11.71 25.82 25.09
CA ALA A 24 -10.46 25.19 25.51
C ALA A 24 -10.68 24.05 26.53
N THR A 25 -11.85 23.98 27.19
CA THR A 25 -12.13 22.96 28.20
C THR A 25 -12.17 21.54 27.59
N PRO A 26 -11.77 20.50 28.34
CA PRO A 26 -11.84 19.12 27.87
C PRO A 26 -13.25 18.69 27.44
N LYS A 27 -14.27 19.13 28.19
CA LYS A 27 -15.68 18.83 27.91
C LYS A 27 -16.15 19.45 26.58
N ALA A 28 -15.83 20.72 26.32
CA ALA A 28 -16.19 21.37 25.07
C ALA A 28 -15.44 20.76 23.87
N LYS A 29 -14.15 20.43 24.04
CA LYS A 29 -13.37 19.71 23.02
C LYS A 29 -13.96 18.34 22.71
N ALA A 30 -14.32 17.56 23.73
CA ALA A 30 -14.96 16.26 23.57
C ALA A 30 -16.31 16.37 22.85
N ALA A 31 -17.16 17.34 23.21
CA ALA A 31 -18.42 17.60 22.54
C ALA A 31 -18.23 18.00 21.06
N LYS A 32 -17.23 18.84 20.76
CA LYS A 32 -16.87 19.23 19.38
C LYS A 32 -16.41 18.04 18.55
N LEU A 33 -15.56 17.18 19.13
CA LEU A 33 -15.09 15.95 18.49
C LEU A 33 -16.23 14.96 18.25
N ALA A 34 -17.11 14.76 19.25
CA ALA A 34 -18.29 13.91 19.12
C ALA A 34 -19.24 14.43 18.02
N GLY A 35 -19.48 15.73 17.97
CA GLY A 35 -20.26 16.37 16.91
C GLY A 35 -19.62 16.21 15.53
N ALA A 36 -18.29 16.34 15.43
CA ALA A 36 -17.55 16.12 14.18
C ALA A 36 -17.63 14.65 13.71
N ARG A 37 -17.48 13.71 14.64
CA ARG A 37 -17.64 12.26 14.38
C ARG A 37 -19.05 11.93 13.89
N ARG A 38 -20.08 12.48 14.55
CA ARG A 38 -21.48 12.30 14.12
C ARG A 38 -21.71 12.84 12.72
N ARG A 39 -21.31 14.08 12.44
CA ARG A 39 -21.40 14.67 11.08
C ARG A 39 -20.63 13.86 10.04
N SER A 40 -19.49 13.27 10.40
CA SER A 40 -18.71 12.43 9.50
C SER A 40 -19.42 11.12 9.13
N LYS A 41 -20.26 10.59 10.03
CA LYS A 41 -21.03 9.36 9.81
C LYS A 41 -22.40 9.62 9.19
N ASP A 42 -22.86 10.86 9.19
CA ASP A 42 -24.09 11.27 8.52
C ASP A 42 -24.06 10.89 7.02
N PRO A 43 -25.03 10.12 6.50
CA PRO A 43 -25.05 9.65 5.12
C PRO A 43 -24.99 10.78 4.08
N ALA A 44 -25.64 11.91 4.32
CA ALA A 44 -25.64 13.04 3.39
C ALA A 44 -24.24 13.69 3.32
N ASN A 45 -23.58 13.87 4.47
CA ASN A 45 -22.19 14.34 4.50
C ASN A 45 -21.22 13.33 3.86
N GLN A 46 -21.46 12.03 4.03
CA GLN A 46 -20.66 11.00 3.37
C GLN A 46 -20.84 11.03 1.85
N ALA A 47 -22.07 11.18 1.37
CA ALA A 47 -22.39 11.28 -0.06
C ALA A 47 -21.76 12.54 -0.69
N ALA A 48 -21.89 13.70 -0.04
CA ALA A 48 -21.23 14.93 -0.46
C ALA A 48 -19.70 14.75 -0.57
N ARG A 49 -19.06 14.21 0.47
CA ARG A 49 -17.62 13.92 0.44
C ARG A 49 -17.19 12.89 -0.61
N ARG A 50 -18.07 11.94 -0.97
CA ARG A 50 -17.79 11.00 -2.07
C ARG A 50 -17.84 11.72 -3.40
N LYS A 51 -18.85 12.58 -3.62
CA LYS A 51 -18.98 13.42 -4.81
C LYS A 51 -17.76 14.34 -4.97
N ASP A 52 -17.36 15.04 -3.92
CA ASP A 52 -16.20 15.93 -3.95
C ASP A 52 -14.91 15.15 -4.25
N ARG A 53 -14.70 14.00 -3.60
CA ARG A 53 -13.55 13.13 -3.88
C ARG A 53 -13.54 12.61 -5.30
N LEU A 54 -14.70 12.30 -5.87
CA LEU A 54 -14.83 11.84 -7.25
C LEU A 54 -14.51 12.97 -8.23
N ALA A 55 -15.00 14.18 -7.97
CA ALA A 55 -14.67 15.36 -8.76
C ALA A 55 -13.16 15.66 -8.73
N ASP A 56 -12.54 15.62 -7.54
CA ASP A 56 -11.10 15.76 -7.37
C ASP A 56 -10.30 14.64 -8.05
N TYR A 57 -10.84 13.42 -8.08
CA TYR A 57 -10.22 12.30 -8.77
C TYR A 57 -10.15 12.56 -10.27
N TYR A 58 -11.27 12.92 -10.91
CA TYR A 58 -11.30 13.19 -12.34
C TYR A 58 -10.51 14.45 -12.72
N LYS A 59 -10.57 15.51 -11.91
CA LYS A 59 -9.80 16.74 -12.14
C LYS A 59 -8.28 16.51 -12.13
N ASN A 60 -7.82 15.56 -11.32
CA ASN A 60 -6.39 15.27 -11.15
C ASN A 60 -6.00 13.88 -11.70
N ALA A 61 -6.82 13.29 -12.57
CA ALA A 61 -6.64 11.91 -13.00
C ALA A 61 -5.28 11.71 -13.68
N ASP A 62 -4.90 12.63 -14.57
CA ASP A 62 -3.64 12.55 -15.31
C ASP A 62 -2.43 12.75 -14.40
N ALA A 63 -2.46 13.74 -13.49
CA ALA A 63 -1.39 13.95 -12.52
C ALA A 63 -1.20 12.74 -11.59
N ARG A 64 -2.31 12.12 -11.16
CA ARG A 64 -2.29 10.88 -10.36
C ARG A 64 -1.72 9.72 -11.15
N ARG A 65 -2.12 9.56 -12.41
CA ARG A 65 -1.60 8.52 -13.31
C ARG A 65 -0.11 8.72 -13.57
N ALA A 66 0.33 9.95 -13.83
CA ALA A 66 1.74 10.29 -14.01
C ALA A 66 2.57 9.95 -12.76
N THR A 67 2.09 10.33 -11.58
CA THR A 67 2.74 10.00 -10.31
C THR A 67 2.81 8.49 -10.08
N SER A 68 1.70 7.77 -10.32
CA SER A 68 1.67 6.30 -10.21
C SER A 68 2.62 5.63 -11.20
N ASN A 69 2.70 6.13 -12.44
CA ASN A 69 3.57 5.58 -13.47
C ASN A 69 5.04 5.85 -13.14
N ALA A 70 5.36 7.06 -12.67
CA ALA A 70 6.70 7.40 -12.21
C ALA A 70 7.14 6.51 -11.04
N TRP A 71 6.26 6.26 -10.07
CA TRP A 71 6.55 5.34 -8.97
C TRP A 71 6.78 3.90 -9.45
N LYS A 72 5.95 3.41 -10.39
CA LYS A 72 6.12 2.07 -10.99
C LYS A 72 7.43 1.95 -11.77
N ALA A 73 7.79 2.98 -12.53
CA ALA A 73 9.05 3.01 -13.28
C ALA A 73 10.28 3.04 -12.36
N ALA A 74 10.19 3.75 -11.24
CA ALA A 74 11.24 3.79 -10.22
C ALA A 74 11.31 2.51 -9.37
N ASN A 75 10.25 1.70 -9.33
CA ASN A 75 10.15 0.49 -8.51
C ASN A 75 9.61 -0.69 -9.34
N PRO A 76 10.34 -1.13 -10.38
CA PRO A 76 9.87 -2.19 -11.29
C PRO A 76 9.66 -3.53 -10.60
N ASP A 77 10.31 -3.75 -9.46
CA ASP A 77 10.26 -4.99 -8.67
C ASP A 77 9.26 -4.95 -7.50
N ALA A 78 8.58 -3.82 -7.25
CA ALA A 78 7.76 -3.65 -6.05
C ALA A 78 6.63 -4.67 -5.93
N ASP A 79 5.97 -4.98 -7.05
CA ASP A 79 4.90 -5.98 -7.03
C ASP A 79 5.44 -7.40 -6.86
N SER A 80 6.59 -7.72 -7.46
CA SER A 80 7.28 -9.01 -7.24
C SER A 80 7.66 -9.18 -5.77
N ARG A 81 8.28 -8.16 -5.16
CA ARG A 81 8.61 -8.15 -3.70
C ARG A 81 7.37 -8.29 -2.84
N ARG A 82 6.28 -7.60 -3.19
CA ARG A 82 5.00 -7.72 -2.47
C ARG A 82 4.45 -9.15 -2.54
N ARG A 83 4.45 -9.77 -3.73
CA ARG A 83 4.00 -11.16 -3.93
C ARG A 83 4.86 -12.13 -3.14
N ALA A 84 6.19 -12.01 -3.22
CA ALA A 84 7.11 -12.84 -2.46
C ALA A 84 6.80 -12.75 -0.96
N ARG A 85 6.66 -11.54 -0.41
CA ARG A 85 6.32 -11.33 1.01
C ARG A 85 5.00 -12.00 1.41
N VAL A 86 3.97 -11.92 0.56
CA VAL A 86 2.65 -12.53 0.84
C VAL A 86 2.73 -14.06 0.75
N ALA A 87 3.53 -14.58 -0.18
CA ALA A 87 3.72 -16.01 -0.40
C ALA A 87 4.77 -16.65 0.52
N THR A 88 5.42 -15.88 1.39
CA THR A 88 6.43 -16.37 2.33
C THR A 88 5.74 -16.90 3.58
N PRO A 89 5.77 -18.22 3.85
CA PRO A 89 5.22 -18.78 5.07
C PRO A 89 6.08 -18.40 6.30
N ALA A 90 5.47 -18.40 7.49
CA ALA A 90 6.18 -18.05 8.73
C ALA A 90 7.31 -19.04 9.10
N TRP A 91 7.23 -20.28 8.62
CA TRP A 91 8.19 -21.35 8.90
C TRP A 91 9.35 -21.42 7.90
N VAL A 92 9.45 -20.47 6.96
CA VAL A 92 10.47 -20.53 5.92
C VAL A 92 11.89 -20.44 6.48
N ASP A 93 12.80 -21.21 5.88
CA ASP A 93 14.22 -21.02 6.08
C ASP A 93 14.72 -19.88 5.16
N HIS A 94 14.98 -18.72 5.76
CA HIS A 94 15.50 -17.57 5.04
C HIS A 94 16.97 -17.73 4.63
N ASP A 95 17.75 -18.56 5.32
CA ASP A 95 19.14 -18.81 4.96
C ASP A 95 19.23 -19.65 3.70
N ALA A 96 18.39 -20.69 3.59
CA ALA A 96 18.27 -21.48 2.36
C ALA A 96 17.85 -20.63 1.15
N ILE A 97 16.99 -19.63 1.33
CA ILE A 97 16.65 -18.69 0.25
C ILE A 97 17.85 -17.82 -0.12
N ARG A 98 18.58 -17.28 0.88
CA ARG A 98 19.77 -16.45 0.64
C ARG A 98 20.86 -17.22 -0.10
N GLU A 99 21.00 -18.51 0.19
CA GLU A 99 21.91 -19.42 -0.50
C GLU A 99 21.66 -19.43 -2.01
N LEU A 100 20.41 -19.61 -2.43
CA LEU A 100 20.03 -19.62 -3.85
C LEU A 100 20.29 -18.28 -4.56
N TYR A 101 20.10 -17.16 -3.86
CA TYR A 101 20.49 -15.85 -4.41
C TYR A 101 22.00 -15.70 -4.55
N ARG A 102 22.77 -16.30 -3.64
CA ARG A 102 24.23 -16.34 -3.75
C ARG A 102 24.67 -17.23 -4.91
N GLU A 103 24.10 -18.43 -5.02
CA GLU A 103 24.34 -19.35 -6.13
C GLU A 103 24.05 -18.68 -7.48
N ALA A 104 22.91 -17.98 -7.62
CA ALA A 104 22.61 -17.23 -8.85
C ALA A 104 23.67 -16.15 -9.15
N ARG A 105 24.25 -15.51 -8.13
CA ARG A 105 25.34 -14.55 -8.35
C ARG A 105 26.61 -15.26 -8.83
N GLU A 106 27.00 -16.34 -8.15
CA GLU A 106 28.19 -17.13 -8.46
C GLU A 106 28.12 -17.76 -9.84
N LEU A 107 26.97 -18.33 -10.23
CA LEU A 107 26.73 -18.82 -11.60
C LEU A 107 26.83 -17.68 -12.62
N GLY A 108 26.39 -16.47 -12.26
CA GLY A 108 26.53 -15.30 -13.11
C GLY A 108 27.98 -14.91 -13.37
N GLU A 109 28.81 -14.95 -12.32
CA GLU A 109 30.24 -14.68 -12.40
C GLU A 109 30.98 -15.78 -13.18
N LEU A 110 30.61 -17.05 -12.95
CA LEU A 110 31.24 -18.21 -13.59
C LEU A 110 30.93 -18.32 -15.08
N THR A 111 29.67 -18.11 -15.46
CA THR A 111 29.20 -18.31 -16.85
C THR A 111 29.33 -17.05 -17.72
N GLY A 112 29.55 -15.89 -17.11
CA GLY A 112 29.49 -14.59 -17.79
C GLY A 112 28.08 -14.18 -18.21
N ILE A 113 27.06 -14.97 -17.86
CA ILE A 113 25.65 -14.72 -18.19
C ILE A 113 24.91 -14.38 -16.91
N ARG A 114 24.16 -13.28 -16.89
CA ARG A 114 23.37 -12.93 -15.70
C ARG A 114 22.37 -14.03 -15.36
N HIS A 115 22.42 -14.53 -14.13
CA HIS A 115 21.44 -15.46 -13.57
C HIS A 115 20.49 -14.75 -12.60
N HIS A 116 19.26 -15.25 -12.48
CA HIS A 116 18.23 -14.82 -11.55
C HIS A 116 17.72 -16.00 -10.74
N VAL A 117 17.11 -15.73 -9.58
CA VAL A 117 16.31 -16.73 -8.85
C VAL A 117 14.89 -16.71 -9.42
N ASP A 118 14.47 -17.83 -10.01
CA ASP A 118 13.13 -18.07 -10.55
C ASP A 118 12.31 -18.93 -9.57
N HIS A 119 10.99 -18.72 -9.55
CA HIS A 119 10.06 -19.58 -8.83
C HIS A 119 9.57 -20.68 -9.76
N VAL A 120 9.87 -21.95 -9.48
CA VAL A 120 9.44 -23.09 -10.32
C VAL A 120 7.93 -23.05 -10.54
N ILE A 121 7.17 -22.97 -9.45
CA ILE A 121 5.76 -22.64 -9.44
C ILE A 121 5.62 -21.11 -9.24
N PRO A 122 5.02 -20.38 -10.19
CA PRO A 122 4.93 -18.92 -10.15
C PRO A 122 4.11 -18.45 -8.95
N LEU A 123 4.47 -17.31 -8.36
CA LEU A 123 3.73 -16.73 -7.23
C LEU A 123 2.34 -16.17 -7.60
N ALA A 124 2.08 -15.96 -8.90
CA ALA A 124 0.83 -15.43 -9.43
C ALA A 124 0.58 -16.00 -10.83
N GLY A 125 0.60 -17.32 -10.93
CA GLY A 125 0.22 -18.02 -12.15
C GLY A 125 -1.30 -18.05 -12.34
N GLU A 126 -1.70 -18.32 -13.58
CA GLU A 126 -3.11 -18.47 -13.93
C GLU A 126 -3.71 -19.77 -13.38
N LEU A 127 -2.94 -20.87 -13.43
CA LEU A 127 -3.36 -22.20 -13.00
C LEU A 127 -3.04 -22.49 -11.53
N VAL A 128 -1.90 -22.02 -11.05
CA VAL A 128 -1.35 -22.34 -9.73
C VAL A 128 -0.61 -21.14 -9.13
N SER A 129 -0.47 -21.14 -7.80
CA SER A 129 0.33 -20.17 -7.07
C SER A 129 1.29 -20.89 -6.12
N GLY A 130 2.59 -20.64 -6.26
CA GLY A 130 3.63 -21.22 -5.44
C GLY A 130 3.92 -20.43 -4.16
N LEU A 131 4.66 -21.04 -3.24
CA LEU A 131 5.18 -20.39 -2.04
C LEU A 131 6.57 -19.80 -2.28
N HIS A 132 6.94 -18.77 -1.54
CA HIS A 132 8.32 -18.26 -1.54
C HIS A 132 9.17 -19.03 -0.53
N VAL A 133 9.58 -20.23 -0.90
CA VAL A 133 10.37 -21.17 -0.10
C VAL A 133 11.49 -21.74 -0.96
N ALA A 134 12.62 -22.16 -0.35
CA ALA A 134 13.79 -22.65 -1.08
C ALA A 134 13.46 -23.79 -2.07
N ALA A 135 12.60 -24.74 -1.69
CA ALA A 135 12.16 -25.84 -2.56
C ALA A 135 11.39 -25.40 -3.83
N ASN A 136 10.89 -24.16 -3.87
CA ASN A 136 10.22 -23.60 -5.03
C ASN A 136 11.11 -22.60 -5.80
N LEU A 137 12.39 -22.48 -5.47
CA LEU A 137 13.30 -21.52 -6.05
C LEU A 137 14.45 -22.23 -6.78
N ARG A 138 14.90 -21.66 -7.89
CA ARG A 138 16.05 -22.16 -8.65
C ARG A 138 16.85 -21.02 -9.26
N ALA A 139 18.17 -21.16 -9.33
CA ALA A 139 19.02 -20.24 -10.08
C ALA A 139 18.96 -20.60 -11.57
N VAL A 140 18.58 -19.65 -12.42
CA VAL A 140 18.46 -19.84 -13.87
C VAL A 140 18.99 -18.63 -14.65
N PRO A 141 19.38 -18.79 -15.91
CA PRO A 141 19.70 -17.66 -16.78
C PRO A 141 18.56 -16.64 -16.82
N ALA A 142 18.92 -15.35 -16.78
CA ALA A 142 17.95 -14.27 -16.65
C ALA A 142 17.02 -14.16 -17.87
N ASP A 143 17.47 -14.55 -19.06
CA ASP A 143 16.67 -14.65 -20.27
C ASP A 143 15.60 -15.75 -20.17
N VAL A 144 15.96 -16.93 -19.66
CA VAL A 144 15.03 -18.03 -19.40
C VAL A 144 13.96 -17.61 -18.39
N ASN A 145 14.36 -16.97 -17.27
CA ASN A 145 13.41 -16.45 -16.28
C ASN A 145 12.44 -15.43 -16.89
N ARG A 146 12.97 -14.45 -17.65
CA ARG A 146 12.15 -13.44 -18.34
C ARG A 146 11.20 -14.06 -19.36
N ALA A 147 11.66 -15.06 -20.11
CA ALA A 147 10.84 -15.77 -21.07
C ALA A 147 9.68 -16.48 -20.37
N LYS A 148 9.94 -17.22 -19.28
CA LYS A 148 8.93 -17.95 -18.49
C LYS A 148 7.85 -17.03 -17.90
N GLY A 149 8.25 -15.93 -17.27
CA GLY A 149 7.33 -15.03 -16.58
C GLY A 149 6.49 -15.77 -15.51
N ASN A 150 5.17 -15.52 -15.47
CA ASN A 150 4.26 -16.16 -14.50
C ASN A 150 3.63 -17.46 -15.02
N ARG A 151 4.18 -18.09 -16.06
CA ARG A 151 3.61 -19.33 -16.61
C ARG A 151 4.08 -20.53 -15.80
N PHE A 152 3.17 -21.48 -15.63
CA PHE A 152 3.43 -22.80 -15.08
C PHE A 152 3.19 -23.81 -16.18
N ASP A 153 4.14 -24.71 -16.39
CA ASP A 153 4.05 -25.78 -17.36
C ASP A 153 3.92 -27.12 -16.61
N PRO A 154 2.73 -27.74 -16.59
CA PRO A 154 2.49 -29.00 -15.90
C PRO A 154 3.25 -30.19 -16.51
N GLU A 155 3.61 -30.13 -17.79
CA GLU A 155 4.24 -31.27 -18.49
C GLU A 155 5.72 -31.37 -18.16
N THR A 156 6.36 -30.24 -17.84
CA THR A 156 7.78 -30.17 -17.48
C THR A 156 8.01 -30.05 -15.97
N PHE A 157 6.94 -30.06 -15.17
CA PHE A 157 7.04 -30.03 -13.72
C PHE A 157 7.33 -31.43 -13.17
N ASP A 158 8.55 -31.63 -12.70
CA ASP A 158 9.06 -32.87 -12.10
C ASP A 158 8.80 -32.98 -10.59
N GLY A 159 8.31 -31.91 -9.96
CA GLY A 159 8.04 -31.87 -8.53
C GLY A 159 9.32 -31.76 -7.69
N PRO A 160 9.26 -31.15 -6.49
CA PRO A 160 10.31 -31.27 -5.49
C PRO A 160 10.29 -32.63 -4.78
#